data_AF-A0A2V8QU02-F1
#
_entry.id   AF-A0A2V8QU02-F1
#
_cell.length_a   1.000
_cell.length_b   1.000
_cell.length_c   1.000
_cell.angle_alpha   90.00
_cell.angle_beta   90.00
_cell.angle_gamma   90.00
#
_symmetry.space_group_name_H-M   'P 1'
#
loop_
_entity.id
_entity.type
_entity.pdbx_description
1 polymer ?
#
loop_
_entity_poly.entity_id
_entity_poly.type
_entity_poly.pdbx_seq_one_letter_code
_entity_poly.pdbx_strand_id
1 'polypeptide(L)'
;MAVADLVAEWFETELLRAAVAARGITGAFAGPWSAGTSLGLLVQAAFDGQPLAPASFVRGGMGALTQALADAARAAGAEVRTGAGVGRVLVKGGRAVGVVLDGGEEVAARAVVSNADPRTTFLRLVDPTDLDPPDFLTKIRNYRSTGATAKVNLALAGLPCFAALKTAGADGAAELRGRIHIRPDIDYLERAFDAAKYGDFSHEPYMDITIPTLADPTLAPEGRHVCSVYVQFAPYTLKEGDWASRREEFADAVVKTLSTYAPNVADLILQRQIITRPRTRVRTRGRPHAPRRDVARPVLRLPPRHRLGAVPHAPARTLPLRRGHAPRRRRHRRSGREREPRDSEGR
;
A
#
# COMPACT_ATOMS: atom_id res chain seq x y z
N MET A 1 -0.90 -20.43 -9.49
CA MET A 1 -0.50 -19.63 -10.66
C MET A 1 0.18 -18.36 -10.17
N ALA A 2 1.25 -17.96 -10.86
CA ALA A 2 1.90 -16.68 -10.63
C ALA A 2 1.23 -15.59 -11.49
N VAL A 3 1.31 -14.34 -11.07
CA VAL A 3 0.70 -13.24 -11.84
C VAL A 3 1.42 -13.05 -13.17
N ALA A 4 2.72 -13.33 -13.24
CA ALA A 4 3.49 -13.33 -14.48
C ALA A 4 2.91 -14.26 -15.55
N ASP A 5 2.60 -15.52 -15.18
CA ASP A 5 1.94 -16.48 -16.08
C ASP A 5 0.61 -15.93 -16.58
N LEU A 6 -0.22 -15.43 -15.66
CA LEU A 6 -1.55 -14.94 -15.98
C LEU A 6 -1.50 -13.75 -16.94
N VAL A 7 -0.59 -12.78 -16.76
CA VAL A 7 -0.54 -11.62 -17.67
C VAL A 7 0.05 -11.99 -19.03
N ALA A 8 0.95 -12.98 -19.09
CA ALA A 8 1.55 -13.44 -20.34
C ALA A 8 0.53 -14.12 -21.26
N GLU A 9 -0.51 -14.76 -20.71
CA GLU A 9 -1.60 -15.37 -21.48
C GLU A 9 -2.48 -14.34 -22.22
N TRP A 10 -2.58 -13.10 -21.70
CA TRP A 10 -3.56 -12.12 -22.17
C TRP A 10 -2.97 -10.88 -22.83
N PHE A 11 -1.71 -10.55 -22.54
CA PHE A 11 -1.06 -9.34 -23.05
C PHE A 11 0.21 -9.69 -23.82
N GLU A 12 0.51 -8.92 -24.87
CA GLU A 12 1.72 -9.11 -25.70
C GLU A 12 2.85 -8.14 -25.31
N THR A 13 2.52 -6.95 -24.82
CA THR A 13 3.51 -5.90 -24.50
C THR A 13 4.02 -6.03 -23.07
N GLU A 14 5.35 -6.05 -22.89
CA GLU A 14 6.01 -6.13 -21.58
C GLU A 14 5.59 -5.01 -20.62
N LEU A 15 5.50 -3.78 -21.10
CA LEU A 15 5.04 -2.64 -20.27
C LEU A 15 3.64 -2.86 -19.70
N LEU A 16 2.73 -3.45 -20.48
CA LEU A 16 1.37 -3.73 -20.03
C LEU A 16 1.33 -4.94 -19.09
N ARG A 17 2.11 -5.99 -19.38
CA ARG A 17 2.30 -7.14 -18.49
C ARG A 17 2.78 -6.69 -17.12
N ALA A 18 3.87 -5.93 -17.06
CA ALA A 18 4.43 -5.37 -15.84
C ALA A 18 3.42 -4.47 -15.11
N ALA A 19 2.67 -3.64 -15.84
CA ALA A 19 1.69 -2.76 -15.25
C ALA A 19 0.54 -3.49 -14.55
N VAL A 20 0.03 -4.57 -15.15
CA VAL A 20 -1.03 -5.38 -14.57
C VAL A 20 -0.47 -6.29 -13.47
N ALA A 21 0.68 -6.92 -13.68
CA ALA A 21 1.32 -7.81 -12.72
C ALA A 21 1.66 -7.13 -11.40
N ALA A 22 2.13 -5.87 -11.47
CA ALA A 22 2.45 -5.05 -10.32
C ALA A 22 1.28 -4.90 -9.34
N ARG A 23 0.03 -4.87 -9.81
CA ARG A 23 -1.15 -4.88 -8.93
C ARG A 23 -1.21 -6.16 -8.10
N GLY A 24 -0.93 -7.32 -8.70
CA GLY A 24 -0.94 -8.61 -7.99
C GLY A 24 0.07 -8.73 -6.85
N ILE A 25 1.14 -7.93 -6.88
CA ILE A 25 2.21 -7.93 -5.88
C ILE A 25 2.18 -6.70 -4.96
N THR A 26 1.29 -5.74 -5.19
CA THR A 26 1.21 -4.49 -4.42
C THR A 26 1.00 -4.80 -2.93
N GLY A 27 1.90 -4.32 -2.07
CA GLY A 27 1.84 -4.51 -0.62
C GLY A 27 2.21 -5.91 -0.13
N ALA A 28 2.42 -6.88 -1.04
CA ALA A 28 2.87 -8.23 -0.71
C ALA A 28 4.41 -8.30 -0.67
N PHE A 29 4.95 -9.16 0.19
CA PHE A 29 6.37 -9.54 0.14
C PHE A 29 6.53 -10.76 -0.79
N ALA A 30 6.21 -10.57 -2.06
CA ALA A 30 6.22 -11.61 -3.10
C ALA A 30 6.49 -10.97 -4.47
N GLY A 31 7.34 -11.60 -5.28
CA GLY A 31 7.64 -11.19 -6.66
C GLY A 31 6.58 -11.68 -7.66
N PRO A 32 6.56 -11.17 -8.91
CA PRO A 32 5.59 -11.55 -9.92
C PRO A 32 5.55 -13.06 -10.25
N TRP A 33 6.66 -13.78 -10.06
CA TRP A 33 6.73 -15.24 -10.26
C TRP A 33 6.32 -16.05 -9.02
N SER A 34 6.05 -15.40 -7.90
CA SER A 34 5.63 -16.07 -6.67
C SER A 34 4.22 -16.65 -6.81
N ALA A 35 4.02 -17.87 -6.30
CA ALA A 35 2.72 -18.53 -6.33
C ALA A 35 1.66 -17.75 -5.53
N GLY A 36 0.46 -17.62 -6.09
CA GLY A 36 -0.68 -16.98 -5.43
C GLY A 36 -0.81 -15.48 -5.69
N THR A 37 0.14 -14.85 -6.37
CA THR A 37 0.07 -13.43 -6.74
C THR A 37 -1.07 -13.11 -7.72
N SER A 38 -1.50 -14.08 -8.54
CA SER A 38 -2.71 -13.95 -9.35
C SER A 38 -3.96 -13.72 -8.50
N LEU A 39 -4.06 -14.35 -7.31
CA LEU A 39 -5.19 -14.11 -6.40
C LEU A 39 -5.18 -12.67 -5.90
N GLY A 40 -4.01 -12.11 -5.59
CA GLY A 40 -3.88 -10.70 -5.20
C GLY A 40 -4.42 -9.75 -6.27
N LEU A 41 -4.12 -10.04 -7.55
CA LEU A 41 -4.66 -9.28 -8.68
C LEU A 41 -6.18 -9.40 -8.77
N LEU A 42 -6.72 -10.61 -8.71
CA LEU A 42 -8.16 -10.87 -8.85
C LEU A 42 -8.97 -10.23 -7.71
N VAL A 43 -8.48 -10.32 -6.48
CA VAL A 43 -9.11 -9.68 -5.31
C VAL A 43 -9.17 -8.17 -5.49
N GLN A 44 -8.06 -7.53 -5.90
CA GLN A 44 -8.05 -6.09 -6.15
C GLN A 44 -8.96 -5.69 -7.31
N ALA A 45 -8.96 -6.46 -8.40
CA ALA A 45 -9.83 -6.21 -9.55
C ALA A 45 -11.32 -6.31 -9.17
N ALA A 46 -11.68 -7.22 -8.27
CA ALA A 46 -13.05 -7.36 -7.76
C ALA A 46 -13.51 -6.15 -6.94
N PHE A 47 -12.62 -5.51 -6.18
CA PHE A 47 -12.95 -4.32 -5.39
C PHE A 47 -13.05 -3.04 -6.25
N ASP A 48 -12.17 -2.88 -7.22
CA ASP A 48 -11.96 -1.59 -7.89
C ASP A 48 -12.79 -1.42 -9.17
N GLY A 49 -13.30 -2.50 -9.77
CA GLY A 49 -14.08 -2.48 -11.02
C GLY A 49 -13.35 -1.93 -12.26
N GLN A 50 -12.15 -1.35 -12.09
CA GLN A 50 -11.32 -0.77 -13.15
C GLN A 50 -9.97 -1.49 -13.26
N PRO A 51 -9.49 -1.73 -14.50
CA PRO A 51 -8.29 -2.54 -14.76
C PRO A 51 -6.96 -1.91 -14.29
N LEU A 52 -6.91 -0.60 -14.04
CA LEU A 52 -5.70 0.11 -13.58
C LEU A 52 -5.79 0.77 -12.19
N ALA A 53 -6.81 0.43 -11.40
CA ALA A 53 -7.13 0.97 -10.07
C ALA A 53 -7.49 2.46 -10.10
N PRO A 54 -8.72 2.85 -9.72
CA PRO A 54 -9.05 4.27 -9.62
C PRO A 54 -8.23 4.90 -8.49
N ALA A 55 -7.60 6.04 -8.77
CA ALA A 55 -6.94 6.86 -7.76
C ALA A 55 -7.86 8.04 -7.42
N SER A 56 -8.21 8.20 -6.15
CA SER A 56 -8.93 9.36 -5.65
C SER A 56 -8.04 10.15 -4.71
N PHE A 57 -8.04 11.47 -4.85
CA PHE A 57 -7.36 12.37 -3.94
C PHE A 57 -8.36 13.00 -2.98
N VAL A 58 -8.00 13.02 -1.70
CA VAL A 58 -8.76 13.73 -0.67
C VAL A 58 -8.28 15.18 -0.64
N ARG A 59 -9.19 16.14 -0.77
CA ARG A 59 -8.88 17.55 -0.57
C ARG A 59 -8.42 17.79 0.87
N GLY A 60 -7.32 18.50 1.06
CA GLY A 60 -6.58 18.66 2.31
C GLY A 60 -5.69 17.45 2.65
N GLY A 61 -5.58 16.47 1.75
CA GLY A 61 -4.81 15.24 1.94
C GLY A 61 -5.47 14.23 2.88
N MET A 62 -4.80 13.10 3.09
CA MET A 62 -5.32 12.00 3.93
C MET A 62 -5.56 12.40 5.40
N GLY A 63 -4.86 13.43 5.90
CA GLY A 63 -5.10 13.98 7.23
C GLY A 63 -6.47 14.62 7.37
N ALA A 64 -7.03 15.21 6.31
CA ALA A 64 -8.37 15.79 6.35
C ALA A 64 -9.44 14.71 6.52
N LEU A 65 -9.28 13.55 5.86
CA LEU A 65 -10.18 12.41 6.03
C LEU A 65 -10.17 11.87 7.47
N THR A 66 -8.99 11.70 8.07
CA THR A 66 -8.90 11.20 9.45
C THR A 66 -9.48 12.19 10.46
N GLN A 67 -9.29 13.50 10.24
CA GLN A 67 -9.93 14.52 11.08
C GLN A 67 -11.46 14.51 10.91
N ALA A 68 -11.97 14.40 9.68
CA ALA A 68 -13.41 14.32 9.44
C ALA A 68 -14.04 13.10 10.14
N LEU A 69 -13.38 11.94 10.12
CA LEU A 69 -13.81 10.75 10.87
C LEU A 69 -13.78 10.99 12.39
N ALA A 70 -12.74 11.63 12.90
CA ALA A 70 -12.64 11.95 14.33
C ALA A 70 -13.73 12.93 14.78
N ASP A 71 -14.03 13.95 13.96
CA ASP A 71 -15.08 14.92 14.24
C ASP A 71 -16.47 14.28 14.21
N ALA A 72 -16.74 13.41 13.24
CA ALA A 72 -17.97 12.63 13.18
C ALA A 72 -18.15 11.72 14.41
N ALA A 73 -17.08 11.06 14.85
CA ALA A 73 -17.11 10.23 16.05
C ALA A 73 -17.42 11.07 17.31
N ARG A 74 -16.78 12.24 17.47
CA ARG A 74 -17.05 13.16 18.59
C ARG A 74 -18.49 13.68 18.57
N ALA A 75 -19.02 14.01 17.39
CA ALA A 75 -20.41 14.42 17.23
C ALA A 75 -21.41 13.32 17.62
N ALA A 76 -21.03 12.04 17.45
CA ALA A 76 -21.79 10.90 17.94
C ALA A 76 -21.55 10.58 19.43
N GLY A 77 -20.79 11.41 20.15
CA GLY A 77 -20.54 11.27 21.59
C GLY A 77 -19.29 10.45 21.95
N ALA A 78 -18.44 10.09 20.98
CA ALA A 78 -17.19 9.39 21.28
C ALA A 78 -16.14 10.32 21.89
N GLU A 79 -15.42 9.82 22.90
CA GLU A 79 -14.23 10.48 23.43
C GLU A 79 -12.98 9.98 22.68
N VAL A 80 -12.11 10.90 22.23
CA VAL A 80 -10.86 10.57 21.53
C VAL A 80 -9.67 11.05 22.36
N ARG A 81 -8.98 10.11 23.02
CA ARG A 81 -7.78 10.39 23.83
C ARG A 81 -6.50 10.13 23.04
N THR A 82 -5.70 11.17 22.79
CA THR A 82 -4.36 11.05 22.20
C THR A 82 -3.29 11.00 23.28
N GLY A 83 -2.19 10.29 23.05
CA GLY A 83 -1.13 10.13 24.07
C GLY A 83 -1.49 9.15 25.19
N ALA A 84 -2.63 8.47 25.09
CA ALA A 84 -3.10 7.43 25.99
C ALA A 84 -2.74 6.04 25.44
N GLY A 85 -1.48 5.62 25.64
CA GLY A 85 -1.05 4.27 25.26
C GLY A 85 -1.78 3.21 26.09
N VAL A 86 -2.31 2.16 25.44
CA VAL A 86 -2.91 1.02 26.14
C VAL A 86 -1.79 0.04 26.50
N GLY A 87 -1.66 -0.25 27.81
CA GLY A 87 -0.67 -1.17 28.35
C GLY A 87 -1.19 -2.60 28.45
N ARG A 88 -2.46 -2.80 28.84
CA ARG A 88 -3.08 -4.11 29.02
C ARG A 88 -4.59 -4.08 28.74
N VAL A 89 -5.14 -5.19 28.26
CA VAL A 89 -6.59 -5.47 28.22
C VAL A 89 -6.97 -6.27 29.46
N LEU A 90 -8.01 -5.83 30.16
CA LEU A 90 -8.55 -6.51 31.34
C LEU A 90 -9.53 -7.58 30.90
N VAL A 91 -9.33 -8.82 31.35
CA VAL A 91 -10.22 -9.95 31.08
C VAL A 91 -10.70 -10.54 32.41
N LYS A 92 -11.99 -10.83 32.51
CA LYS A 92 -12.60 -11.50 33.67
C LYS A 92 -13.62 -12.51 33.19
N GLY A 93 -13.48 -13.76 33.64
CA GLY A 93 -14.38 -14.86 33.24
C GLY A 93 -14.44 -15.06 31.72
N GLY A 94 -13.29 -14.97 31.04
CA GLY A 94 -13.20 -15.11 29.59
C GLY A 94 -13.74 -13.93 28.77
N ARG A 95 -14.05 -12.80 29.40
CA ARG A 95 -14.59 -11.61 28.73
C ARG A 95 -13.72 -10.38 28.97
N ALA A 96 -13.45 -9.61 27.91
CA ALA A 96 -12.83 -8.30 28.04
C ALA A 96 -13.76 -7.31 28.77
N VAL A 97 -13.25 -6.67 29.83
CA VAL A 97 -14.00 -5.77 30.72
C VAL A 97 -13.42 -4.35 30.79
N GLY A 98 -12.33 -4.09 30.08
CA GLY A 98 -11.69 -2.77 30.06
C GLY A 98 -10.25 -2.82 29.57
N VAL A 99 -9.55 -1.70 29.75
CA VAL A 99 -8.13 -1.56 29.45
C VAL A 99 -7.42 -0.80 30.56
N VAL A 100 -6.13 -1.08 30.73
CA VAL A 100 -5.22 -0.29 31.57
C VAL A 100 -4.31 0.50 30.65
N LEU A 101 -4.26 1.82 30.85
CA LEU A 101 -3.36 2.70 30.12
C LEU A 101 -1.93 2.58 30.67
N ASP A 102 -0.94 3.00 29.89
CA ASP A 102 0.48 3.00 30.28
C ASP A 102 0.76 3.81 31.56
N GLY A 103 -0.13 4.75 31.90
CA GLY A 103 -0.09 5.55 33.13
C GLY A 103 -0.72 4.86 34.35
N GLY A 104 -1.27 3.66 34.20
CA GLY A 104 -1.95 2.91 35.27
C GLY A 104 -3.45 3.20 35.42
N GLU A 105 -3.99 4.18 34.69
CA GLU A 105 -5.44 4.45 34.67
C GLU A 105 -6.20 3.25 34.06
N GLU A 106 -7.24 2.81 34.75
CA GLU A 106 -8.16 1.78 34.24
C GLU A 106 -9.39 2.42 33.60
N VAL A 107 -9.73 1.95 32.40
CA VAL A 107 -10.92 2.35 31.66
C VAL A 107 -11.82 1.13 31.50
N ALA A 108 -12.92 1.10 32.24
CA ALA A 108 -13.92 0.04 32.15
C ALA A 108 -14.67 0.11 30.81
N ALA A 109 -14.90 -1.05 30.18
CA ALA A 109 -15.60 -1.16 28.91
C ALA A 109 -16.41 -2.45 28.81
N ARG A 110 -17.57 -2.40 28.15
CA ARG A 110 -18.40 -3.59 27.91
C ARG A 110 -17.88 -4.49 26.79
N ALA A 111 -17.05 -3.91 25.92
CA ALA A 111 -16.37 -4.53 24.80
C ALA A 111 -15.09 -3.74 24.48
N VAL A 112 -14.08 -4.43 23.96
CA VAL A 112 -12.81 -3.83 23.51
C VAL A 112 -12.61 -4.18 22.05
N VAL A 113 -12.45 -3.17 21.19
CA VAL A 113 -12.14 -3.34 19.77
C VAL A 113 -10.71 -2.86 19.54
N SER A 114 -9.81 -3.78 19.20
CA SER A 114 -8.41 -3.46 18.94
C SER A 114 -8.17 -3.22 17.46
N ASN A 115 -7.67 -2.03 17.12
CA ASN A 115 -7.13 -1.72 15.79
C ASN A 115 -5.59 -1.90 15.73
N ALA A 116 -4.96 -2.39 16.80
CA ALA A 116 -3.54 -2.72 16.79
C ALA A 116 -3.29 -4.02 16.00
N ASP A 117 -2.06 -4.23 15.52
CA ASP A 117 -1.74 -5.45 14.80
C ASP A 117 -1.95 -6.70 15.69
N PRO A 118 -2.25 -7.88 15.10
CA PRO A 118 -2.59 -9.07 15.87
C PRO A 118 -1.49 -9.49 16.86
N ARG A 119 -0.21 -9.31 16.52
CA ARG A 119 0.89 -9.64 17.44
C ARG A 119 0.90 -8.67 18.63
N THR A 120 0.73 -7.37 18.40
CA THR A 120 0.60 -6.41 19.50
C THR A 120 -0.60 -6.75 20.40
N THR A 121 -1.77 -6.99 19.82
CA THR A 121 -2.98 -7.27 20.61
C THR A 121 -2.81 -8.54 21.46
N PHE A 122 -2.48 -9.67 20.84
CA PHE A 122 -2.53 -10.97 21.52
C PHE A 122 -1.22 -11.42 22.16
N LEU A 123 -0.07 -10.82 21.82
CA LEU A 123 1.22 -11.17 22.46
C LEU A 123 1.72 -10.11 23.43
N ARG A 124 1.10 -8.91 23.47
CA ARG A 124 1.52 -7.82 24.36
C ARG A 124 0.40 -7.28 25.23
N LEU A 125 -0.78 -7.02 24.67
CA LEU A 125 -1.86 -6.34 25.40
C LEU A 125 -2.74 -7.31 26.20
N VAL A 126 -2.94 -8.54 25.72
CA VAL A 126 -3.72 -9.56 26.43
C VAL A 126 -2.78 -10.52 27.15
N ASP A 127 -3.15 -10.95 28.37
CA ASP A 127 -2.41 -11.94 29.12
C ASP A 127 -2.50 -13.31 28.41
N PRO A 128 -1.38 -14.03 28.22
CA PRO A 128 -1.42 -15.37 27.62
C PRO A 128 -2.34 -16.36 28.33
N THR A 129 -2.58 -16.19 29.64
CA THR A 129 -3.49 -17.06 30.41
C THR A 129 -4.97 -16.84 30.09
N ASP A 130 -5.30 -15.69 29.50
CA ASP A 130 -6.66 -15.33 29.08
C ASP A 130 -6.94 -15.76 27.62
N LEU A 131 -6.01 -16.46 26.97
CA LEU A 131 -6.07 -16.83 25.56
C LEU A 131 -6.12 -18.35 25.38
N ASP A 132 -7.34 -18.87 25.23
CA ASP A 132 -7.60 -20.27 24.89
C ASP A 132 -8.04 -20.42 23.42
N PRO A 133 -7.70 -21.53 22.73
CA PRO A 133 -6.82 -22.64 23.12
C PRO A 133 -5.33 -22.35 22.85
N PRO A 134 -4.38 -23.18 23.36
CA PRO A 134 -2.93 -22.97 23.21
C PRO A 134 -2.45 -22.78 21.76
N ASP A 135 -3.11 -23.44 20.81
CA ASP A 135 -2.81 -23.33 19.38
C ASP A 135 -3.01 -21.92 18.83
N PHE A 136 -3.87 -21.11 19.46
CA PHE A 136 -4.11 -19.74 19.04
C PHE A 136 -2.84 -18.89 19.15
N LEU A 137 -2.14 -18.96 20.29
CA LEU A 137 -0.89 -18.24 20.48
C LEU A 137 0.18 -18.67 19.49
N THR A 138 0.25 -19.97 19.18
CA THR A 138 1.15 -20.50 18.15
C THR A 138 0.81 -19.92 16.77
N LYS A 139 -0.47 -19.84 16.40
CA LYS A 139 -0.92 -19.21 15.15
C LYS A 139 -0.55 -17.72 15.09
N ILE A 140 -0.75 -16.97 16.18
CA ILE A 140 -0.37 -15.54 16.23
C ILE A 140 1.15 -15.36 16.15
N ARG A 141 1.93 -16.19 16.84
CA ARG A 141 3.41 -16.15 16.77
C ARG A 141 3.92 -16.42 15.34
N ASN A 142 3.20 -17.23 14.58
CA ASN A 142 3.52 -17.56 13.19
C ASN A 142 2.89 -16.59 12.17
N TYR A 143 2.09 -15.61 12.62
CA TYR A 143 1.45 -14.63 11.73
C TYR A 143 2.52 -13.76 11.03
N ARG A 144 2.63 -13.88 9.70
CA ARG A 144 3.65 -13.16 8.93
C ARG A 144 3.19 -11.74 8.64
N SER A 145 3.97 -10.75 9.10
CA SER A 145 3.69 -9.32 8.90
C SER A 145 4.91 -8.62 8.30
N THR A 146 5.52 -9.24 7.29
CA THR A 146 6.65 -8.68 6.56
C THR A 146 6.17 -7.48 5.74
N GLY A 147 6.39 -6.29 6.30
CA GLY A 147 6.22 -5.05 5.53
C GLY A 147 7.26 -5.00 4.41
N ALA A 148 6.82 -4.60 3.22
CA ALA A 148 7.65 -4.59 2.02
C ALA A 148 7.75 -3.20 1.38
N THR A 149 7.27 -2.14 2.03
CA THR A 149 7.09 -0.84 1.39
C THR A 149 7.81 0.26 2.15
N ALA A 150 8.50 1.12 1.41
CA ALA A 150 9.02 2.39 1.89
C ALA A 150 8.39 3.54 1.10
N LYS A 151 8.43 4.74 1.66
CA LYS A 151 7.98 5.96 0.99
C LYS A 151 9.06 7.02 1.04
N VAL A 152 9.33 7.66 -0.09
CA VAL A 152 10.20 8.83 -0.19
C VAL A 152 9.34 10.00 -0.65
N ASN A 153 9.20 11.03 0.20
CA ASN A 153 8.56 12.28 -0.17
C ASN A 153 9.65 13.27 -0.59
N LEU A 154 9.48 13.91 -1.75
CA LEU A 154 10.35 14.93 -2.28
C LEU A 154 9.57 16.26 -2.34
N ALA A 155 10.14 17.30 -1.74
CA ALA A 155 9.69 18.68 -1.95
C ALA A 155 10.41 19.23 -3.17
N LEU A 156 9.66 19.62 -4.19
CA LEU A 156 10.17 20.06 -5.47
C LEU A 156 9.97 21.56 -5.68
N ALA A 157 10.96 22.21 -6.30
CA ALA A 157 10.92 23.61 -6.71
C ALA A 157 10.11 23.87 -7.99
N GLY A 158 9.69 22.81 -8.68
CA GLY A 158 8.96 22.83 -9.93
C GLY A 158 8.50 21.43 -10.32
N LEU A 159 7.88 21.29 -11.49
CA LEU A 159 7.44 19.98 -11.98
C LEU A 159 8.59 19.21 -12.67
N PRO A 160 8.70 17.90 -12.44
CA PRO A 160 9.65 17.07 -13.17
C PRO A 160 9.22 16.94 -14.64
N CYS A 161 10.21 16.96 -15.54
CA CYS A 161 10.02 16.79 -16.98
C CYS A 161 10.44 15.37 -17.37
N PHE A 162 9.47 14.52 -17.70
CA PHE A 162 9.76 13.16 -18.13
C PHE A 162 10.12 13.11 -19.62
N ALA A 163 11.21 12.43 -19.97
CA ALA A 163 11.70 12.35 -21.34
C ALA A 163 10.66 11.75 -22.33
N ALA A 164 9.79 10.86 -21.84
CA ALA A 164 8.73 10.25 -22.64
C ALA A 164 7.57 11.23 -22.97
N LEU A 165 7.41 12.29 -22.19
CA LEU A 165 6.39 13.32 -22.40
C LEU A 165 7.01 14.42 -23.27
N LYS A 166 6.90 14.26 -24.59
CA LYS A 166 7.42 15.22 -25.59
C LYS A 166 6.80 16.63 -25.49
N THR A 167 5.68 16.77 -24.79
CA THR A 167 5.03 18.05 -24.45
C THR A 167 5.49 18.53 -23.07
N ALA A 168 6.73 18.99 -22.99
CA ALA A 168 7.18 19.79 -21.85
C ALA A 168 6.49 21.16 -21.90
N GLY A 169 5.41 21.34 -21.13
CA GLY A 169 4.58 22.55 -21.11
C GLY A 169 3.32 22.37 -20.24
N ALA A 170 2.41 23.34 -20.23
CA ALA A 170 1.19 23.36 -19.40
C ALA A 170 0.31 22.10 -19.55
N ASP A 171 0.36 21.43 -20.71
CA ASP A 171 -0.37 20.18 -20.99
C ASP A 171 0.29 18.94 -20.35
N GLY A 172 1.62 18.95 -20.14
CA GLY A 172 2.32 17.87 -19.43
C GLY A 172 1.89 17.75 -17.97
N ALA A 173 1.47 18.86 -17.34
CA ALA A 173 0.95 18.86 -15.99
C ALA A 173 -0.35 18.06 -15.83
N ALA A 174 -1.16 17.93 -16.90
CA ALA A 174 -2.38 17.14 -16.86
C ALA A 174 -2.07 15.63 -16.75
N GLU A 175 -1.08 15.14 -17.50
CA GLU A 175 -0.62 13.74 -17.44
C GLU A 175 0.01 13.40 -16.07
N LEU A 176 0.70 14.37 -15.47
CA LEU A 176 1.32 14.23 -14.15
C LEU A 176 0.31 14.20 -12.98
N ARG A 177 -0.98 14.52 -13.22
CA ARG A 177 -2.04 14.36 -12.21
C ARG A 177 -2.35 12.89 -11.91
N GLY A 178 -2.00 11.99 -12.82
CA GLY A 178 -2.19 10.56 -12.66
C GLY A 178 -1.18 9.90 -11.72
N ARG A 179 -1.10 8.57 -11.81
CA ARG A 179 -0.02 7.78 -11.19
C ARG A 179 1.06 7.51 -12.22
N ILE A 180 2.29 7.83 -11.86
CA ILE A 180 3.48 7.58 -12.68
C ILE A 180 4.10 6.30 -12.15
N HIS A 181 4.31 5.32 -13.02
CA HIS A 181 4.83 4.01 -12.63
C HIS A 181 6.17 3.77 -13.32
N ILE A 182 7.19 3.36 -12.56
CA ILE A 182 8.47 2.91 -13.11
C ILE A 182 8.58 1.41 -12.88
N ARG A 183 8.27 0.66 -13.94
CA ARG A 183 8.20 -0.82 -13.98
C ARG A 183 8.29 -1.30 -15.43
N PRO A 184 9.49 -1.31 -16.04
CA PRO A 184 9.66 -1.55 -17.47
C PRO A 184 9.18 -2.93 -17.94
N ASP A 185 9.46 -3.96 -17.15
CA ASP A 185 9.19 -5.37 -17.50
C ASP A 185 9.00 -6.23 -16.23
N ILE A 186 8.59 -7.49 -16.42
CA ILE A 186 8.34 -8.44 -15.32
C ILE A 186 9.64 -8.79 -14.59
N ASP A 187 10.74 -8.96 -15.31
CA ASP A 187 12.02 -9.35 -14.72
C ASP A 187 12.59 -8.22 -13.86
N TYR A 188 12.32 -6.96 -14.19
CA TYR A 188 12.63 -5.79 -13.37
C TYR A 188 11.93 -5.87 -12.01
N LEU A 189 10.65 -6.24 -12.00
CA LEU A 189 9.87 -6.43 -10.78
C LEU A 189 10.42 -7.61 -9.95
N GLU A 190 10.80 -8.70 -10.59
CA GLU A 190 11.40 -9.86 -9.90
C GLU A 190 12.79 -9.52 -9.34
N ARG A 191 13.67 -8.85 -10.10
CA ARG A 191 14.98 -8.40 -9.61
C ARG A 191 14.83 -7.48 -8.38
N ALA A 192 13.84 -6.59 -8.40
CA ALA A 192 13.55 -5.73 -7.26
C ALA A 192 13.09 -6.54 -6.02
N PHE A 193 12.32 -7.60 -6.24
CA PHE A 193 11.93 -8.53 -5.17
C PHE A 193 13.10 -9.38 -4.67
N ASP A 194 13.95 -9.89 -5.56
CA ASP A 194 15.09 -10.73 -5.22
C ASP A 194 16.05 -10.01 -4.26
N ALA A 195 16.35 -8.73 -4.51
CA ALA A 195 17.13 -7.92 -3.58
C ALA A 195 16.52 -7.96 -2.16
N ALA A 196 15.21 -7.70 -2.05
CA ALA A 196 14.51 -7.69 -0.77
C ALA A 196 14.44 -9.07 -0.11
N LYS A 197 14.26 -10.13 -0.91
CA LYS A 197 14.26 -11.51 -0.45
C LYS A 197 15.58 -11.89 0.23
N TYR A 198 16.71 -11.37 -0.27
CA TYR A 198 18.04 -11.57 0.33
C TYR A 198 18.42 -10.49 1.35
N GLY A 199 17.47 -9.63 1.74
CA GLY A 199 17.65 -8.65 2.81
C GLY A 199 18.30 -7.34 2.36
N ASP A 200 18.27 -7.00 1.08
CA ASP A 200 18.74 -5.71 0.57
C ASP A 200 17.64 -4.95 -0.18
N PHE A 201 17.84 -3.69 -0.54
CA PHE A 201 16.94 -3.00 -1.46
C PHE A 201 17.51 -2.97 -2.87
N SER A 202 16.66 -2.83 -3.88
CA SER A 202 17.11 -2.72 -5.27
C SER A 202 17.66 -1.31 -5.55
N HIS A 203 18.79 -1.25 -6.25
CA HIS A 203 19.28 0.00 -6.86
C HIS A 203 18.46 0.43 -8.08
N GLU A 204 17.56 -0.44 -8.55
CA GLU A 204 16.53 -0.18 -9.54
C GLU A 204 15.16 -0.52 -8.93
N PRO A 205 14.61 0.36 -8.07
CA PRO A 205 13.41 0.07 -7.31
C PRO A 205 12.13 0.13 -8.17
N TYR A 206 11.18 -0.76 -7.89
CA TYR A 206 9.80 -0.63 -8.36
C TYR A 206 9.15 0.57 -7.64
N MET A 207 8.80 1.61 -8.41
CA MET A 207 8.24 2.87 -7.91
C MET A 207 6.85 3.18 -8.45
N ASP A 208 5.97 3.60 -7.52
CA ASP A 208 4.68 4.23 -7.79
C ASP A 208 4.71 5.68 -7.30
N ILE A 209 4.60 6.62 -8.23
CA ILE A 209 4.85 8.04 -7.99
C ILE A 209 3.56 8.84 -8.20
N THR A 210 3.33 9.80 -7.32
CA THR A 210 2.19 10.73 -7.39
C THR A 210 2.61 12.14 -7.02
N ILE A 211 2.00 13.15 -7.65
CA ILE A 211 2.21 14.56 -7.35
C ILE A 211 0.87 15.16 -6.88
N PRO A 212 0.45 14.92 -5.62
CA PRO A 212 -0.87 15.29 -5.14
C PRO A 212 -1.16 16.80 -5.21
N THR A 213 -0.13 17.65 -5.20
CA THR A 213 -0.28 19.12 -5.34
C THR A 213 -0.90 19.55 -6.66
N LEU A 214 -0.86 18.70 -7.70
CA LEU A 214 -1.52 18.98 -8.98
C LEU A 214 -3.04 18.77 -8.92
N ALA A 215 -3.51 17.92 -8.01
CA ALA A 215 -4.94 17.70 -7.73
C ALA A 215 -5.45 18.66 -6.66
N ASP A 216 -4.61 18.98 -5.67
CA ASP A 216 -4.93 19.90 -4.58
C ASP A 216 -3.78 20.88 -4.30
N PRO A 217 -3.88 22.13 -4.81
CA PRO A 217 -2.87 23.16 -4.59
C PRO A 217 -2.67 23.54 -3.12
N THR A 218 -3.62 23.23 -2.22
CA THR A 218 -3.51 23.60 -0.79
C THR A 218 -2.42 22.82 -0.04
N LEU A 219 -1.87 21.77 -0.65
CA LEU A 219 -0.84 20.91 -0.06
C LEU A 219 0.58 21.49 -0.12
N ALA A 220 0.83 22.53 -0.93
CA ALA A 220 2.14 23.17 -1.04
C ALA A 220 2.03 24.67 -1.32
N PRO A 221 3.06 25.47 -1.01
CA PRO A 221 3.16 26.86 -1.44
C PRO A 221 3.12 27.00 -2.97
N GLU A 222 2.76 28.19 -3.46
CA GLU A 222 2.72 28.47 -4.90
C GLU A 222 4.07 28.17 -5.58
N GLY A 223 4.00 27.52 -6.75
CA GLY A 223 5.18 27.10 -7.52
C GLY A 223 5.98 25.94 -6.92
N ARG A 224 5.59 25.40 -5.75
CA ARG A 224 6.22 24.24 -5.12
C ARG A 224 5.34 23.02 -5.23
N HIS A 225 5.95 21.84 -5.30
CA HIS A 225 5.23 20.58 -5.44
C HIS A 225 5.70 19.53 -4.45
N VAL A 226 4.80 18.64 -4.05
CA VAL A 226 5.13 17.46 -3.26
C VAL A 226 5.05 16.26 -4.18
N CYS A 227 6.15 15.55 -4.35
CA CYS A 227 6.23 14.28 -5.08
C CYS A 227 6.33 13.14 -4.06
N SER A 228 5.35 12.25 -4.05
CA SER A 228 5.30 11.07 -3.20
C SER A 228 5.68 9.84 -4.01
N VAL A 229 6.84 9.25 -3.69
CA VAL A 229 7.35 8.01 -4.30
C VAL A 229 7.10 6.86 -3.32
N TYR A 230 6.22 5.94 -3.69
CA TYR A 230 6.07 4.67 -3.01
C TYR A 230 7.01 3.66 -3.66
N VAL A 231 7.84 3.03 -2.84
CA VAL A 231 8.79 2.01 -3.29
C VAL A 231 8.34 0.67 -2.72
N GLN A 232 8.08 -0.25 -3.62
CA GLN A 232 7.81 -1.64 -3.29
C GLN A 232 9.14 -2.39 -3.16
N PHE A 233 9.20 -3.31 -2.20
CA PHE A 233 10.37 -4.12 -1.80
C PHE A 233 11.46 -3.38 -1.02
N ALA A 234 11.04 -2.74 0.08
CA ALA A 234 11.93 -2.36 1.17
C ALA A 234 11.82 -3.38 2.32
N PRO A 235 12.79 -4.29 2.51
CA PRO A 235 12.70 -5.33 3.52
C PRO A 235 12.74 -4.73 4.94
N TYR A 236 12.04 -5.37 5.89
CA TYR A 236 12.01 -4.91 7.28
C TYR A 236 13.37 -5.01 7.97
N THR A 237 14.11 -6.09 7.70
CA THR A 237 15.45 -6.34 8.24
C THR A 237 16.43 -6.35 7.08
N LEU A 238 17.43 -5.47 7.14
CA LEU A 238 18.52 -5.47 6.17
C LEU A 238 19.56 -6.53 6.57
N LYS A 239 20.18 -7.17 5.57
CA LYS A 239 21.29 -8.11 5.74
C LYS A 239 22.49 -7.40 6.38
N GLU A 240 22.75 -6.17 5.94
CA GLU A 240 23.85 -5.33 6.40
C GLU A 240 23.32 -3.95 6.83
N GLY A 241 23.73 -3.51 8.02
CA GLY A 241 23.33 -2.23 8.60
C GLY A 241 21.87 -2.18 9.06
N ASP A 242 21.37 -0.96 9.23
CA ASP A 242 19.97 -0.71 9.52
C ASP A 242 19.43 0.43 8.64
N TRP A 243 18.11 0.61 8.65
CA TRP A 243 17.49 1.72 7.92
C TRP A 243 17.91 3.09 8.45
N ALA A 244 18.46 3.21 9.67
CA ALA A 244 18.95 4.48 10.15
C ALA A 244 20.26 4.88 9.46
N SER A 245 21.14 3.91 9.14
CA SER A 245 22.38 4.15 8.40
C SER A 245 22.19 4.17 6.88
N ARG A 246 21.33 3.30 6.33
CA ARG A 246 21.19 3.11 4.86
C ARG A 246 20.02 3.84 4.20
N ARG A 247 19.21 4.60 4.95
CA ARG A 247 18.06 5.34 4.37
C ARG A 247 18.46 6.37 3.30
N GLU A 248 19.63 7.00 3.44
CA GLU A 248 20.08 8.02 2.50
C GLU A 248 20.54 7.37 1.20
N GLU A 249 21.30 6.28 1.29
CA GLU A 249 21.69 5.43 0.16
C GLU A 249 20.45 4.93 -0.63
N PHE A 250 19.41 4.51 0.09
CA PHE A 250 18.15 4.13 -0.51
C PHE A 250 17.45 5.30 -1.23
N ALA A 251 17.43 6.48 -0.62
CA ALA A 251 16.87 7.67 -1.26
C ALA A 251 17.67 8.08 -2.50
N ASP A 252 18.99 7.94 -2.46
CA ASP A 252 19.87 8.20 -3.61
C ASP A 252 19.58 7.23 -4.76
N ALA A 253 19.35 5.95 -4.47
CA ALA A 253 18.92 4.97 -5.48
C ALA A 253 17.57 5.36 -6.13
N VAL A 254 16.58 5.74 -5.31
CA VAL A 254 15.28 6.20 -5.79
C VAL A 254 15.41 7.44 -6.69
N VAL A 255 16.17 8.45 -6.25
CA VAL A 255 16.38 9.67 -7.03
C VAL A 255 17.15 9.37 -8.31
N LYS A 256 18.19 8.53 -8.24
CA LYS A 256 18.98 8.14 -9.42
C LYS A 256 18.10 7.47 -10.48
N THR A 257 17.27 6.50 -10.09
CA THR A 257 16.36 5.84 -11.04
C THR A 257 15.32 6.82 -11.57
N LEU A 258 14.79 7.72 -10.74
CA LEU A 258 13.86 8.74 -11.19
C LEU A 258 14.50 9.71 -12.19
N SER A 259 15.76 10.12 -11.96
CA SER A 259 16.52 11.01 -12.85
C SER A 259 16.77 10.41 -14.23
N THR A 260 16.87 9.07 -14.35
CA THR A 260 16.94 8.40 -15.66
C THR A 260 15.73 8.71 -16.53
N TYR A 261 14.53 8.83 -15.93
CA TYR A 261 13.29 9.13 -16.64
C TYR A 261 12.95 10.62 -16.66
N ALA A 262 13.35 11.37 -15.63
CA ALA A 262 13.13 12.80 -15.47
C ALA A 262 14.45 13.51 -15.09
N PRO A 263 15.30 13.87 -16.06
CA PRO A 263 16.67 14.36 -15.81
C PRO A 263 16.75 15.59 -14.91
N ASN A 264 15.75 16.47 -14.96
CA ASN A 264 15.71 17.70 -14.17
C ASN A 264 15.30 17.49 -12.70
N VAL A 265 14.86 16.29 -12.31
CA VAL A 265 14.30 16.08 -10.97
C VAL A 265 15.32 16.29 -9.86
N ALA A 266 16.59 15.91 -10.08
CA ALA A 266 17.64 16.02 -9.08
C ALA A 266 17.87 17.48 -8.65
N ASP A 267 17.86 18.40 -9.61
CA ASP A 267 18.07 19.84 -9.37
C ASP A 267 16.86 20.52 -8.72
N LEU A 268 15.67 19.92 -8.86
CA LEU A 268 14.43 20.46 -8.31
C LEU A 268 14.21 20.08 -6.84
N ILE A 269 14.94 19.11 -6.29
CA ILE A 269 14.73 18.64 -4.92
C ILE A 269 15.24 19.66 -3.90
N LEU A 270 14.30 20.23 -3.13
CA LEU A 270 14.59 21.13 -2.01
C LEU A 270 14.83 20.38 -0.71
N GLN A 271 14.04 19.32 -0.52
CA GLN A 271 14.09 18.50 0.68
C GLN A 271 13.55 17.12 0.36
N ARG A 272 14.07 16.10 1.06
CA ARG A 272 13.55 14.74 1.03
C ARG A 272 13.19 14.27 2.43
N GLN A 273 12.15 13.45 2.51
CA GLN A 273 11.76 12.73 3.71
C GLN A 273 11.63 11.25 3.37
N ILE A 274 12.37 10.41 4.09
CA ILE A 274 12.33 8.96 3.96
C ILE A 274 11.47 8.39 5.08
N ILE A 275 10.43 7.66 4.71
CA ILE A 275 9.58 6.89 5.62
C ILE A 275 9.83 5.42 5.31
N THR A 276 10.77 4.85 6.04
CA THR A 276 10.94 3.41 6.16
C THR A 276 10.24 2.95 7.42
N ARG A 277 9.88 1.66 7.52
CA ARG A 277 9.36 1.16 8.79
C ARG A 277 10.48 1.26 9.82
N PRO A 278 10.32 2.05 10.91
CA PRO A 278 11.27 1.97 11.99
C PRO A 278 11.20 0.55 12.56
N ARG A 279 12.36 -0.01 12.90
CA ARG A 279 12.40 -1.17 13.79
C ARG A 279 11.74 -0.71 15.09
N THR A 280 10.46 -1.05 15.29
CA THR A 280 9.82 -0.89 16.59
C THR A 280 10.67 -1.70 17.56
N ARG A 281 11.49 -1.02 18.38
CA ARG A 281 12.13 -1.65 19.53
C ARG A 281 10.98 -2.17 20.38
N VAL A 282 10.79 -3.48 20.40
CA VAL A 282 10.17 -4.15 21.54
C VAL A 282 11.11 -3.80 22.70
N ARG A 283 10.75 -2.73 23.42
CA ARG A 283 11.50 -2.24 24.57
C ARG A 283 11.17 -3.23 25.69
N THR A 284 11.91 -4.34 25.75
CA THR A 284 12.06 -5.13 26.98
C THR A 284 12.59 -4.17 28.04
N ARG A 285 11.68 -3.59 28.82
CA ARG A 285 12.01 -2.69 29.93
C ARG A 285 12.69 -3.53 31.01
N GLY A 286 14.01 -3.52 31.01
CA GLY A 286 14.83 -3.91 32.15
C GLY A 286 15.91 -2.86 32.34
N ARG A 287 15.56 -1.72 32.96
CA ARG A 287 16.37 -0.93 33.92
C ARG A 287 15.77 0.47 34.18
N PRO A 288 15.89 1.02 35.40
CA PRO A 288 15.25 2.26 35.82
C PRO A 288 16.12 3.50 35.55
N HIS A 289 15.42 4.62 35.33
CA HIS A 289 15.85 6.02 35.38
C HIS A 289 17.11 6.50 34.62
N ALA A 290 16.88 7.29 33.56
CA ALA A 290 17.66 8.49 33.21
C ALA A 290 16.82 9.38 32.25
N PRO A 291 17.00 10.73 32.23
CA PRO A 291 15.95 11.69 31.88
C PRO A 291 15.75 11.87 30.37
N ARG A 292 14.53 12.31 30.03
CA ARG A 292 14.03 12.59 28.69
C ARG A 292 14.83 13.72 28.04
N ARG A 293 15.39 13.49 26.84
CA ARG A 293 15.78 14.56 25.92
C ARG A 293 14.70 14.70 24.86
N ASP A 294 14.17 15.92 24.77
CA ASP A 294 13.14 16.35 23.85
C ASP A 294 13.51 16.07 22.39
N VAL A 295 12.61 15.38 21.69
CA VAL A 295 12.57 15.45 20.23
C VAL A 295 11.56 16.53 19.88
N ALA A 296 12.09 17.69 19.51
CA ALA A 296 11.34 18.85 19.07
C ALA A 296 10.39 18.49 17.90
N ARG A 297 9.11 18.85 18.05
CA ARG A 297 8.11 18.88 16.98
C ARG A 297 8.05 20.29 16.40
N PRO A 298 8.18 20.51 15.08
CA PRO A 298 7.78 21.79 14.52
C PRO A 298 6.24 21.83 14.40
N VAL A 299 5.61 22.73 15.15
CA VAL A 299 4.19 23.06 15.08
C VAL A 299 4.01 24.13 14.01
N LEU A 300 3.36 23.80 12.89
CA LEU A 300 2.88 24.79 11.94
C LEU A 300 1.43 25.16 12.33
N ARG A 301 1.21 26.37 12.85
CA ARG A 301 -0.12 26.93 13.13
C ARG A 301 -0.76 27.41 11.82
N LEU A 302 -1.96 26.91 11.52
CA LEU A 302 -2.81 27.45 10.45
C LEU A 302 -3.88 28.40 11.03
N PRO A 303 -4.27 29.48 10.32
CA PRO A 303 -5.30 30.43 10.75
C PRO A 303 -6.74 29.89 10.55
N PRO A 304 -7.78 30.53 11.15
CA PRO A 304 -9.12 29.96 11.26
C PRO A 304 -9.94 29.99 9.96
N ARG A 305 -10.81 28.98 9.81
CA ARG A 305 -11.62 28.66 8.62
C ARG A 305 -12.77 29.65 8.38
N HIS A 306 -12.99 30.06 7.13
CA HIS A 306 -14.29 30.56 6.66
C HIS A 306 -15.19 29.40 6.21
N ARG A 307 -16.47 29.46 6.60
CA ARG A 307 -17.53 28.52 6.19
C ARG A 307 -17.81 28.67 4.70
N LEU A 308 -17.76 27.57 3.95
CA LEU A 308 -18.28 27.50 2.57
C LEU A 308 -19.45 26.51 2.53
N GLY A 309 -20.56 26.98 1.96
CA GLY A 309 -21.83 26.27 1.86
C GLY A 309 -21.84 25.12 0.84
N ALA A 310 -22.93 24.37 0.87
CA ALA A 310 -23.15 23.15 0.10
C ALA A 310 -23.07 23.37 -1.42
N VAL A 311 -22.44 22.43 -2.13
CA VAL A 311 -22.42 22.35 -3.59
C VAL A 311 -23.37 21.25 -4.05
N PRO A 312 -24.29 21.49 -5.00
CA PRO A 312 -25.23 20.48 -5.49
C PRO A 312 -24.58 19.49 -6.48
N HIS A 313 -24.98 18.22 -6.40
CA HIS A 313 -24.56 17.14 -7.29
C HIS A 313 -25.16 17.26 -8.70
N ALA A 314 -24.35 17.10 -9.75
CA ALA A 314 -24.79 16.91 -11.13
C ALA A 314 -24.85 15.40 -11.48
N PRO A 315 -25.85 14.94 -12.26
CA PRO A 315 -26.04 13.51 -12.56
C PRO A 315 -25.08 13.00 -13.65
N ALA A 316 -24.60 11.77 -13.46
CA ALA A 316 -23.72 11.06 -14.38
C ALA A 316 -24.43 10.72 -15.70
N ARG A 317 -23.82 11.07 -16.84
CA ARG A 317 -24.24 10.62 -18.17
C ARG A 317 -23.56 9.29 -18.51
N THR A 318 -24.35 8.25 -18.71
CA THR A 318 -23.92 6.92 -19.14
C THR A 318 -23.78 6.90 -20.67
N LEU A 319 -22.57 6.63 -21.20
CA LEU A 319 -22.35 6.33 -22.62
C LEU A 319 -22.50 4.80 -22.85
N PRO A 320 -23.22 4.34 -23.90
CA PRO A 320 -23.38 2.92 -24.16
C PRO A 320 -22.18 2.35 -24.91
N LEU A 321 -21.48 1.41 -24.27
CA LEU A 321 -20.47 0.55 -24.93
C LEU A 321 -21.16 -0.59 -25.69
N ARG A 322 -21.06 -0.59 -27.02
CA ARG A 322 -21.44 -1.72 -27.89
C ARG A 322 -20.54 -2.93 -27.60
N ARG A 323 -21.13 -4.04 -27.14
CA ARG A 323 -20.44 -5.34 -27.03
C ARG A 323 -20.33 -5.98 -28.42
N GLY A 324 -19.11 -6.11 -28.94
CA GLY A 324 -18.83 -6.95 -30.12
C GLY A 324 -18.83 -8.43 -29.77
N HIS A 325 -19.50 -9.25 -30.58
CA HIS A 325 -19.57 -10.70 -30.43
C HIS A 325 -18.22 -11.39 -30.74
N ALA A 326 -17.77 -12.26 -29.83
CA ALA A 326 -16.65 -13.17 -30.08
C ALA A 326 -17.07 -14.37 -30.97
N PRO A 327 -16.22 -14.85 -31.88
CA PRO A 327 -16.57 -15.97 -32.76
C PRO A 327 -16.50 -17.32 -32.04
N ARG A 328 -17.54 -18.15 -32.23
CA ARG A 328 -17.68 -19.50 -31.67
C ARG A 328 -16.60 -20.46 -32.23
N ARG A 329 -15.84 -21.12 -31.36
CA ARG A 329 -14.91 -22.21 -31.72
C ARG A 329 -15.68 -23.41 -32.28
N ARG A 330 -15.31 -23.83 -33.50
CA ARG A 330 -15.74 -25.09 -34.14
C ARG A 330 -15.24 -26.30 -33.34
N ARG A 331 -16.15 -27.20 -32.95
CA ARG A 331 -15.81 -28.54 -32.44
C ARG A 331 -15.43 -29.44 -33.62
N HIS A 332 -14.21 -29.99 -33.62
CA HIS A 332 -13.83 -31.08 -34.52
C HIS A 332 -14.54 -32.37 -34.10
N ARG A 333 -15.45 -32.85 -34.95
CA ARG A 333 -15.98 -34.24 -34.93
C ARG A 333 -14.87 -35.18 -35.42
N ARG A 334 -14.54 -36.21 -34.64
CA ARG A 334 -13.88 -37.43 -35.15
C ARG A 334 -14.95 -38.32 -35.81
N SER A 335 -14.76 -38.61 -37.09
CA SER A 335 -15.32 -39.76 -37.82
C SER A 335 -14.98 -41.06 -37.06
N GLY A 336 -15.87 -42.03 -36.86
CA GLY A 336 -16.79 -42.63 -37.82
C GLY A 336 -16.21 -44.00 -38.25
N ARG A 337 -16.56 -45.06 -37.52
CA ARG A 337 -16.59 -46.44 -38.01
C ARG A 337 -17.86 -47.08 -37.46
N GLU A 338 -18.81 -47.29 -38.35
CA GLU A 338 -20.03 -48.08 -38.18
C GLU A 338 -19.94 -49.35 -39.05
N ARG A 339 -20.83 -50.30 -38.74
CA ARG A 339 -21.19 -51.59 -39.35
C ARG A 339 -20.64 -52.79 -38.57
N GLU A 340 -21.45 -53.76 -38.15
CA GLU A 340 -22.86 -54.11 -38.42
C GLU A 340 -23.34 -55.13 -37.35
N PRO A 341 -24.64 -55.23 -37.02
CA PRO A 341 -25.21 -56.30 -36.21
C PRO A 341 -26.00 -57.33 -37.06
N ARG A 342 -26.13 -58.57 -36.54
CA ARG A 342 -27.10 -59.69 -36.82
C ARG A 342 -26.36 -61.02 -36.58
N ASP A 343 -26.91 -62.15 -36.15
CA ASP A 343 -28.18 -62.57 -35.52
C ASP A 343 -27.93 -64.01 -34.98
N SER A 344 -28.81 -64.45 -34.09
CA SER A 344 -29.07 -65.79 -33.48
C SER A 344 -28.58 -67.11 -34.12
N GLU A 345 -28.21 -68.07 -33.24
CA GLU A 345 -28.51 -69.53 -33.17
C GLU A 345 -27.39 -70.18 -32.30
N GLY A 346 -27.58 -71.03 -31.30
CA GLY A 346 -28.50 -72.16 -31.15
C GLY A 346 -27.67 -73.46 -31.06
N ARG A 347 -27.22 -73.85 -29.85
CA ARG A 347 -27.08 -75.23 -29.33
C ARG A 347 -26.33 -75.27 -28.00
#